data_AF-A0A0R3SN57-F1
#
_entry.id   AF-A0A0R3SN57-F1
#
_cell.length_a   1.000
_cell.length_b   1.000
_cell.length_c   1.000
_cell.angle_alpha   90.00
_cell.angle_beta   90.00
_cell.angle_gamma   90.00
#
_symmetry.space_group_name_H-M   'P 1'
#
loop_
_entity.id
_entity.type
_entity.pdbx_description
1 polymer ?
#
loop_
_entity_poly.entity_id
_entity_poly.type
_entity_poly.pdbx_seq_one_letter_code
_entity_poly.pdbx_strand_id
1 'polypeptide(L)'
;VASEISNSIIIIDEAHNIEDAARSATSVTLLERDVIAASNDLKRYLCLLESDPSGSAAVSLTAKDVRALIALLDAIYQVMMLTRSRLVAAGTYATSAQVWSGREIEGLLSTVGLGVDRFESVRASFNRLNTMIQKEAAINRDFTSGKEDSTSPNSLTVRLFTYIFTMLKFMYK
;
A
#
# COMPACT_ATOMS: atom_id res chain seq x y z
N VAL A 1 17.63 13.39 -2.25
CA VAL A 1 17.26 14.39 -1.22
C VAL A 1 18.46 14.87 -0.40
N ALA A 2 19.42 14.03 -0.01
CA ALA A 2 20.59 14.47 0.78
C ALA A 2 21.56 15.47 0.08
N SER A 3 21.34 15.79 -1.20
CA SER A 3 22.28 16.54 -2.05
C SER A 3 21.89 18.00 -2.30
N GLU A 4 20.64 18.41 -2.08
CA GLU A 4 20.17 19.75 -2.49
C GLU A 4 20.38 20.84 -1.43
N ILE A 5 20.64 20.44 -0.19
CA ILE A 5 20.77 21.34 0.98
C ILE A 5 22.19 21.36 1.57
N SER A 6 23.11 20.60 0.98
CA SER A 6 24.52 20.63 1.36
C SER A 6 25.11 22.03 1.12
N ASN A 7 25.89 22.56 2.06
CA ASN A 7 26.49 23.91 2.04
C ASN A 7 25.49 25.10 2.05
N SER A 8 24.25 24.90 2.50
CA SER A 8 23.28 25.98 2.66
C SER A 8 23.09 26.35 4.14
N ILE A 9 22.87 27.64 4.44
CA ILE A 9 22.37 28.09 5.75
C ILE A 9 20.83 28.03 5.69
N ILE A 10 20.24 27.17 6.52
CA ILE A 10 18.78 27.04 6.64
C ILE A 10 18.35 27.78 7.92
N ILE A 11 17.53 28.82 7.76
CA ILE A 11 16.90 29.54 8.88
C ILE A 11 15.44 29.10 8.92
N ILE A 12 15.06 28.42 10.00
CA ILE A 12 13.66 28.03 10.26
C ILE A 12 13.11 29.02 11.28
N ASP A 13 12.25 29.92 10.84
CA ASP A 13 11.51 30.82 11.72
C ASP A 13 10.31 30.08 12.33
N GLU A 14 9.90 30.47 13.54
CA GLU A 14 8.74 29.87 14.24
C GLU A 14 8.80 28.34 14.41
N ALA A 15 9.98 27.79 14.71
CA ALA A 15 10.23 26.35 14.82
C ALA A 15 9.60 25.65 16.05
N HIS A 16 8.64 26.30 16.75
CA HIS A 16 8.02 25.73 17.96
C HIS A 16 7.16 24.48 17.66
N ASN A 17 6.68 24.30 16.43
CA ASN A 17 5.91 23.13 15.98
C ASN A 17 6.73 22.12 15.16
N ILE A 18 8.07 22.20 15.19
CA ILE A 18 8.91 21.35 14.33
C ILE A 18 8.73 19.86 14.62
N GLU A 19 8.47 19.50 15.87
CA GLU A 19 8.21 18.12 16.27
C GLU A 19 6.90 17.59 15.67
N ASP A 20 5.82 18.37 15.73
CA ASP A 20 4.54 18.00 15.15
C ASP A 20 4.60 17.98 13.63
N ALA A 21 5.37 18.87 13.01
CA ALA A 21 5.65 18.84 11.59
C ALA A 21 6.41 17.58 11.18
N ALA A 22 7.45 17.20 11.92
CA ALA A 22 8.21 15.97 11.69
C ALA A 22 7.37 14.71 11.92
N ARG A 23 6.58 14.68 13.00
CA ARG A 23 5.64 13.61 13.33
C ARG A 23 4.60 13.46 12.23
N SER A 24 3.97 14.54 11.80
CA SER A 24 2.97 14.52 10.72
C SER A 24 3.57 14.05 9.40
N ALA A 25 4.77 14.52 9.06
CA ALA A 25 5.47 14.13 7.84
C ALA A 25 5.89 12.66 7.80
N THR A 26 6.04 12.01 8.96
CA THR A 26 6.44 10.60 9.09
C THR A 26 5.31 9.67 9.49
N SER A 27 4.16 10.21 9.88
CA SER A 27 2.98 9.43 10.25
C SER A 27 2.22 8.96 9.02
N VAL A 28 1.71 7.73 9.10
CA VAL A 28 0.87 7.15 8.06
C VAL A 28 -0.43 6.67 8.68
N THR A 29 -1.54 7.02 8.04
CA THR A 29 -2.87 6.56 8.40
C THR A 29 -3.38 5.62 7.32
N LEU A 30 -3.68 4.38 7.72
CA LEU A 30 -4.29 3.39 6.84
C LEU A 30 -5.72 3.12 7.33
N LEU A 31 -6.71 3.38 6.47
CA LEU A 31 -8.13 3.21 6.82
C LEU A 31 -8.68 1.90 6.27
N GLU A 32 -9.59 1.28 7.03
CA GLU A 32 -10.31 0.07 6.62
C GLU A 32 -10.99 0.23 5.26
N ARG A 33 -11.65 1.36 5.02
CA ARG A 33 -12.33 1.67 3.76
C ARG A 33 -11.37 1.67 2.56
N ASP A 34 -10.14 2.12 2.75
CA ASP A 34 -9.14 2.23 1.67
C ASP A 34 -8.61 0.84 1.32
N VAL A 35 -8.41 -0.01 2.33
CA VAL A 35 -8.03 -1.43 2.16
C VAL A 35 -9.12 -2.21 1.41
N ILE A 36 -10.38 -2.04 1.79
CA ILE A 36 -11.52 -2.69 1.14
C ILE A 36 -11.67 -2.21 -0.32
N ALA A 37 -11.61 -0.89 -0.54
CA ALA A 37 -11.72 -0.32 -1.88
C ALA A 37 -10.62 -0.85 -2.82
N ALA A 38 -9.38 -0.88 -2.34
CA ALA A 38 -8.24 -1.43 -3.09
C ALA A 38 -8.40 -2.94 -3.36
N SER A 39 -8.92 -3.71 -2.40
CA SER A 39 -9.16 -5.15 -2.58
C SER A 39 -10.20 -5.41 -3.67
N ASN A 40 -11.30 -4.65 -3.66
CA ASN A 40 -12.35 -4.74 -4.68
C ASN A 40 -11.86 -4.32 -6.07
N ASP A 41 -11.04 -3.27 -6.14
CA ASP A 41 -10.42 -2.80 -7.38
C ASP A 41 -9.50 -3.88 -7.99
N LEU A 42 -8.63 -4.49 -7.19
CA LEU A 42 -7.78 -5.60 -7.64
C LEU A 42 -8.58 -6.84 -8.03
N LYS A 43 -9.66 -7.17 -7.31
CA LYS A 43 -10.55 -8.29 -7.66
C LYS A 43 -11.24 -8.07 -9.00
N ARG A 44 -11.70 -6.84 -9.27
CA ARG A 44 -12.25 -6.47 -10.57
C ARG A 44 -11.19 -6.62 -11.67
N TYR A 45 -9.97 -6.15 -11.41
CA TYR A 45 -8.87 -6.28 -12.35
C TYR A 45 -8.49 -7.74 -12.63
N LEU A 46 -8.44 -8.59 -11.59
CA LEU A 46 -8.18 -10.01 -11.74
C LEU A 46 -9.23 -10.70 -12.60
N CYS A 47 -10.52 -10.38 -12.43
CA CYS A 47 -11.60 -10.92 -13.25
C CYS A 47 -11.42 -10.59 -14.74
N LEU A 48 -10.96 -9.37 -15.05
CA LEU A 48 -10.65 -8.97 -16.43
C LEU A 48 -9.46 -9.77 -17.00
N LEU A 49 -8.41 -9.97 -16.21
CA LEU A 49 -7.25 -10.78 -16.61
C LEU A 49 -7.61 -12.25 -16.87
N GLU A 50 -8.47 -12.83 -16.04
CA GLU A 50 -8.89 -14.24 -16.17
C GLU A 50 -9.89 -14.45 -17.32
N SER A 51 -10.59 -13.41 -17.72
CA SER A 51 -11.55 -13.44 -18.83
C SER A 51 -10.89 -13.26 -20.20
N ASP A 52 -9.60 -12.89 -20.25
CA ASP A 52 -8.87 -12.72 -21.51
C ASP A 52 -8.55 -14.10 -22.15
N PRO A 53 -9.11 -14.41 -23.33
CA PRO A 53 -8.89 -15.68 -24.03
C PRO A 53 -7.46 -15.86 -24.56
N SER A 54 -6.60 -14.83 -24.46
CA SER A 54 -5.23 -14.85 -24.97
C SER A 54 -4.33 -15.90 -24.29
N GLY A 55 -4.66 -16.34 -23.07
CA GLY A 55 -3.99 -17.45 -22.38
C GLY A 55 -2.48 -17.28 -22.20
N SER A 56 -1.96 -16.06 -22.33
CA SER A 56 -0.51 -15.84 -22.38
C SER A 56 0.15 -16.08 -21.02
N ALA A 57 1.39 -16.56 -21.03
CA ALA A 57 2.18 -16.72 -19.81
C ALA A 57 2.37 -15.40 -19.04
N ALA A 58 2.36 -14.27 -19.75
CA ALA A 58 2.41 -12.94 -19.15
C ALA A 58 1.13 -12.63 -18.34
N VAL A 59 -0.05 -12.91 -18.89
CA VAL A 59 -1.34 -12.76 -18.19
C VAL A 59 -1.40 -13.66 -16.95
N SER A 60 -0.92 -14.90 -17.06
CA SER A 60 -0.87 -15.84 -15.93
C SER A 60 0.05 -15.35 -14.79
N LEU A 61 1.22 -14.80 -15.13
CA LEU A 61 2.15 -14.24 -14.15
C LEU A 61 1.57 -13.00 -13.45
N THR A 62 0.94 -12.10 -14.22
CA THR A 62 0.25 -10.92 -13.70
C THR A 62 -0.91 -11.31 -12.77
N ALA A 63 -1.72 -12.29 -13.15
CA ALA A 63 -2.81 -12.78 -12.31
C ALA A 63 -2.30 -13.36 -10.98
N LYS A 64 -1.15 -14.07 -11.00
CA LYS A 64 -0.50 -14.55 -9.77
C LYS A 64 -0.06 -13.38 -8.88
N ASP A 65 0.52 -12.34 -9.47
CA ASP A 65 0.97 -11.15 -8.74
C ASP A 65 -0.21 -10.37 -8.14
N VAL A 66 -1.30 -10.20 -8.89
CA VAL A 66 -2.53 -9.57 -8.40
C VAL A 66 -3.15 -10.36 -7.25
N ARG A 67 -3.20 -11.70 -7.32
CA ARG A 67 -3.69 -12.54 -6.22
C ARG A 67 -2.83 -12.38 -4.95
N ALA A 68 -1.51 -12.26 -5.08
CA ALA A 68 -0.63 -12.03 -3.95
C ALA A 68 -0.92 -10.68 -3.26
N LEU A 69 -1.21 -9.63 -4.04
CA LEU A 69 -1.58 -8.32 -3.52
C LEU A 69 -2.95 -8.29 -2.86
N ILE A 70 -3.93 -9.03 -3.40
CA ILE A 70 -5.24 -9.22 -2.76
C ILE A 70 -5.05 -9.91 -1.40
N ALA A 71 -4.27 -10.99 -1.35
CA ALA A 71 -3.99 -11.70 -0.10
C ALA A 71 -3.32 -10.80 0.96
N LEU A 72 -2.46 -9.87 0.53
CA LEU A 72 -1.86 -8.87 1.41
C LEU A 72 -2.91 -7.93 2.01
N LEU A 73 -3.83 -7.40 1.19
CA LEU A 73 -4.90 -6.52 1.67
C LEU A 73 -5.86 -7.26 2.60
N ASP A 74 -6.22 -8.50 2.27
CA ASP A 74 -7.09 -9.33 3.11
C ASP A 74 -6.42 -9.63 4.46
N ALA A 75 -5.11 -9.89 4.49
CA ALA A 75 -4.37 -10.11 5.72
C ALA A 75 -4.27 -8.83 6.58
N ILE A 76 -4.02 -7.65 5.98
CA ILE A 76 -4.09 -6.36 6.67
C ILE A 76 -5.48 -6.13 7.27
N TYR A 77 -6.54 -6.40 6.49
CA TYR A 77 -7.91 -6.30 6.96
C TYR A 77 -8.19 -7.23 8.13
N GLN A 78 -7.72 -8.47 8.07
CA GLN A 78 -7.82 -9.41 9.20
C GLN A 78 -7.15 -8.88 10.46
N VAL A 79 -5.97 -8.27 10.35
CA VAL A 79 -5.31 -7.62 11.50
C VAL A 79 -6.18 -6.50 12.07
N MET A 80 -6.76 -5.64 11.23
CA MET A 80 -7.68 -4.58 11.68
C MET A 80 -8.89 -5.15 12.43
N MET A 81 -9.43 -6.28 11.97
CA MET A 81 -10.56 -6.94 12.62
C MET A 81 -10.15 -7.58 13.95
N LEU A 82 -8.99 -8.23 14.02
CA LEU A 82 -8.47 -8.86 15.24
C LEU A 82 -8.16 -7.83 16.34
N THR A 83 -7.72 -6.64 15.96
CA THR A 83 -7.37 -5.57 16.91
C THR A 83 -8.55 -4.70 17.30
N ARG A 84 -9.68 -4.78 16.59
CA ARG A 84 -10.87 -3.93 16.83
C ARG A 84 -11.38 -4.01 18.27
N SER A 85 -11.40 -5.20 18.87
CA SER A 85 -11.86 -5.40 20.26
C SER A 85 -10.85 -4.90 21.30
N ARG A 86 -9.60 -4.68 20.90
CA ARG A 86 -8.53 -4.17 21.78
C ARG A 86 -8.45 -2.65 21.77
N LEU A 87 -9.28 -1.97 20.99
CA LEU A 87 -9.38 -0.51 21.01
C LEU A 87 -10.05 -0.08 22.32
N VAL A 88 -9.36 0.75 23.09
CA VAL A 88 -9.87 1.25 24.37
C VAL A 88 -10.30 2.71 24.19
N ALA A 89 -11.44 3.10 24.79
CA ALA A 89 -11.85 4.50 24.82
C ALA A 89 -10.84 5.32 25.63
N ALA A 90 -10.19 6.30 25.00
CA ALA A 90 -9.24 7.19 25.67
C ALA A 90 -9.98 8.29 26.46
N GLY A 91 -10.78 7.92 27.45
CA GLY A 91 -11.63 8.85 28.21
C GLY A 91 -13.05 8.99 27.64
N THR A 92 -13.87 9.80 28.31
CA THR A 92 -15.34 9.89 28.08
C THR A 92 -15.77 10.55 26.77
N TYR A 93 -14.85 11.22 26.07
CA TYR A 93 -15.12 11.95 24.81
C TYR A 93 -14.16 11.60 23.66
N ALA A 94 -13.25 10.63 23.84
CA ALA A 94 -12.23 10.34 22.84
C ALA A 94 -12.61 9.19 21.91
N THR A 95 -12.09 9.26 20.68
CA THR A 95 -12.02 8.13 19.76
C THR A 95 -11.24 6.98 20.41
N SER A 96 -11.75 5.75 20.31
CA SER A 96 -11.08 4.57 20.86
C SER A 96 -9.76 4.31 20.14
N ALA A 97 -8.67 4.16 20.88
CA ALA A 97 -7.33 3.98 20.35
C ALA A 97 -6.55 2.95 21.17
N GLN A 98 -5.58 2.30 20.54
CA GLN A 98 -4.62 1.43 21.18
C GLN A 98 -3.26 1.71 20.53
N VAL A 99 -2.23 1.89 21.35
CA VAL A 99 -0.85 2.02 20.89
C VAL A 99 -0.20 0.65 20.93
N TRP A 100 0.42 0.26 19.81
CA TRP A 100 1.21 -0.96 19.71
C TRP A 100 2.66 -0.60 19.41
N SER A 101 3.58 -1.33 20.05
CA SER A 101 4.99 -1.30 19.69
C SER A 101 5.24 -1.99 18.35
N GLY A 102 6.38 -1.70 17.71
CA GLY A 102 6.75 -2.31 16.43
C GLY A 102 6.75 -3.84 16.47
N ARG A 103 7.24 -4.44 17.57
CA ARG A 103 7.25 -5.90 17.78
C ARG A 103 5.84 -6.49 17.90
N GLU A 104 4.92 -5.77 18.53
CA GLU A 104 3.53 -6.24 18.63
C GLU A 104 2.85 -6.21 17.27
N ILE A 105 3.04 -5.16 16.47
CA ILE A 105 2.49 -5.10 15.11
C ILE A 105 3.12 -6.16 14.21
N GLU A 106 4.44 -6.38 14.30
CA GLU A 106 5.11 -7.48 13.59
C GLU A 106 4.53 -8.85 13.98
N GLY A 107 4.30 -9.08 15.27
CA GLY A 107 3.63 -10.29 15.75
C GLY A 107 2.22 -10.45 15.16
N LEU A 108 1.43 -9.37 15.15
CA LEU A 108 0.08 -9.35 14.56
C LEU A 108 0.10 -9.59 13.05
N LEU A 109 1.07 -9.02 12.32
CA LEU A 109 1.22 -9.27 10.88
C LEU A 109 1.67 -10.72 10.63
N SER A 110 2.51 -11.27 11.50
CA SER A 110 2.97 -12.65 11.38
C SER A 110 1.83 -13.67 11.56
N THR A 111 0.84 -13.40 12.42
CA THR A 111 -0.31 -14.32 12.63
C THR A 111 -1.21 -14.44 11.40
N VAL A 112 -1.27 -13.40 10.56
CA VAL A 112 -2.00 -13.42 9.27
C VAL A 112 -1.10 -13.82 8.09
N GLY A 113 0.12 -14.29 8.38
CA GLY A 113 1.07 -14.72 7.36
C GLY A 113 1.67 -13.57 6.55
N LEU A 114 1.87 -12.39 7.14
CA LEU A 114 2.59 -11.24 6.58
C LEU A 114 3.96 -11.02 7.22
N GLY A 115 4.62 -12.09 7.66
CA GLY A 115 5.99 -12.03 8.18
C GLY A 115 7.01 -11.56 7.13
N VAL A 116 8.23 -11.27 7.61
CA VAL A 116 9.35 -10.68 6.83
C VAL A 116 9.60 -11.40 5.50
N ASP A 117 9.62 -12.73 5.51
CA ASP A 117 9.92 -13.54 4.30
C ASP A 117 8.88 -13.35 3.19
N ARG A 118 7.62 -13.13 3.56
CA ARG A 118 6.51 -12.97 2.61
C ARG A 118 6.43 -11.54 2.08
N PHE A 119 6.84 -10.56 2.89
CA PHE A 119 6.85 -9.16 2.51
C PHE A 119 7.66 -8.91 1.24
N GLU A 120 8.90 -9.42 1.18
CA GLU A 120 9.79 -9.22 0.03
C GLU A 120 9.23 -9.85 -1.26
N SER A 121 8.64 -11.04 -1.15
CA SER A 121 7.99 -11.71 -2.28
C SER A 121 6.80 -10.90 -2.82
N VAL A 122 5.92 -10.40 -1.94
CA VAL A 122 4.74 -9.64 -2.36
C VAL A 122 5.15 -8.24 -2.88
N ARG A 123 6.19 -7.64 -2.32
CA ARG A 123 6.79 -6.40 -2.85
C ARG A 123 7.31 -6.58 -4.27
N ALA A 124 7.95 -7.71 -4.56
CA ALA A 124 8.39 -8.03 -5.92
C ALA A 124 7.21 -8.17 -6.89
N SER A 125 6.10 -8.78 -6.45
CA SER A 125 4.84 -8.83 -7.22
C SER A 125 4.27 -7.44 -7.51
N PHE A 126 4.26 -6.53 -6.53
CA PHE A 126 3.83 -5.15 -6.75
C PHE A 126 4.73 -4.42 -7.76
N ASN A 127 6.05 -4.56 -7.65
CA ASN A 127 6.99 -3.90 -8.55
C ASN A 127 6.78 -4.36 -10.00
N ARG A 128 6.59 -5.67 -10.23
CA ARG A 128 6.29 -6.21 -11.57
C ARG A 128 4.98 -5.66 -12.13
N LEU A 129 3.91 -5.65 -11.32
CA LEU A 129 2.63 -5.07 -11.72
C LEU A 129 2.77 -3.58 -12.05
N ASN A 130 3.45 -2.80 -11.21
CA ASN A 130 3.63 -1.37 -11.43
C ASN A 130 4.44 -1.10 -12.71
N THR A 131 5.53 -1.85 -12.97
CA THR A 131 6.29 -1.73 -14.22
C THR A 131 5.41 -2.02 -15.45
N MET A 132 4.53 -3.01 -15.37
CA MET A 132 3.61 -3.33 -16.46
C MET A 132 2.59 -2.20 -16.70
N ILE A 133 1.97 -1.67 -15.63
CA ILE A 133 1.05 -0.52 -15.72
C ILE A 133 1.74 0.70 -16.35
N GLN A 134 2.98 1.00 -15.94
CA GLN A 134 3.74 2.12 -16.52
C GLN A 134 4.06 1.88 -18.01
N LYS A 135 4.36 0.64 -18.40
CA LYS A 135 4.63 0.28 -19.79
C LYS A 135 3.37 0.41 -20.65
N GLU A 136 2.22 -0.05 -20.17
CA GLU A 136 0.93 0.12 -20.85
C GLU A 136 0.55 1.61 -20.96
N ALA A 137 0.75 2.38 -19.89
CA ALA A 137 0.50 3.82 -19.90
C ALA A 137 1.40 4.59 -20.89
N ALA A 138 2.65 4.16 -21.09
CA ALA A 138 3.55 4.72 -22.08
C ALA A 138 3.08 4.41 -23.51
N ILE A 139 2.69 3.16 -23.78
CA ILE A 139 2.19 2.73 -25.10
C ILE A 139 0.89 3.47 -25.45
N ASN A 140 -0.04 3.58 -24.51
CA ASN A 140 -1.33 4.26 -24.75
C ASN A 140 -1.22 5.79 -24.90
N ARG A 141 -0.11 6.43 -24.48
CA ARG A 141 0.13 7.85 -24.78
C ARG A 141 0.58 8.07 -26.23
N ASP A 142 1.25 7.09 -26.82
CA ASP A 142 1.73 7.15 -28.20
C ASP A 142 0.61 6.85 -29.23
N PHE A 143 -0.48 6.21 -28.79
CA PHE A 143 -1.65 5.93 -29.60
C PHE A 143 -2.87 6.70 -29.06
N THR A 144 -3.29 7.77 -29.75
CA THR A 144 -4.52 8.51 -29.42
C THR A 144 -5.77 7.67 -29.78
N SER A 145 -6.11 6.66 -28.99
CA SER A 145 -7.44 6.02 -29.05
C SER A 145 -8.23 6.29 -27.78
N GLY A 146 -9.45 6.77 -27.98
CA GLY A 146 -10.35 7.20 -26.92
C GLY A 146 -10.81 6.07 -26.00
N LYS A 147 -11.12 6.48 -24.77
CA LYS A 147 -11.94 5.79 -23.75
C LYS A 147 -12.19 4.30 -24.01
N GLU A 148 -11.27 3.46 -23.57
CA GLU A 148 -11.56 2.07 -23.23
C GLU A 148 -11.49 1.92 -21.71
N ASP A 149 -12.42 1.13 -21.16
CA ASP A 149 -12.50 0.82 -19.74
C ASP A 149 -11.11 0.50 -19.18
N SER A 150 -10.79 1.05 -18.01
CA SER A 150 -9.43 0.99 -17.46
C SER A 150 -9.01 -0.47 -17.27
N THR A 151 -8.12 -0.97 -18.14
CA THR A 151 -7.49 -2.29 -18.08
C THR A 151 -6.40 -2.36 -17.01
N SER A 152 -6.37 -1.42 -16.06
CA SER A 152 -5.36 -1.36 -15.00
C SER A 152 -6.00 -0.97 -13.67
N PRO A 153 -5.40 -1.37 -12.52
CA PRO A 153 -5.83 -0.93 -11.21
C PRO A 153 -5.88 0.59 -11.08
N ASN A 154 -6.80 1.08 -10.24
CA ASN A 154 -6.94 2.50 -9.96
C ASN A 154 -5.62 3.09 -9.41
N SER A 155 -5.28 4.32 -9.82
CA SER A 155 -4.12 5.05 -9.31
C SER A 155 -4.11 5.19 -7.79
N LEU A 156 -5.29 5.26 -7.15
CA LEU A 156 -5.43 5.25 -5.70
C LEU A 156 -4.97 3.92 -5.08
N THR A 157 -5.31 2.79 -5.70
CA THR A 157 -4.87 1.45 -5.30
C THR A 157 -3.35 1.32 -5.41
N VAL A 158 -2.77 1.75 -6.53
CA VAL A 158 -1.31 1.73 -6.73
C VAL A 158 -0.59 2.62 -5.71
N ARG A 159 -1.14 3.80 -5.42
CA ARG A 159 -0.61 4.71 -4.39
C ARG A 159 -0.68 4.07 -3.01
N LEU A 160 -1.79 3.42 -2.66
CA LEU A 160 -1.95 2.73 -1.39
C LEU A 160 -0.88 1.65 -1.19
N PHE A 161 -0.61 0.82 -2.20
CA PHE A 161 0.46 -0.18 -2.12
C PHE A 161 1.84 0.46 -1.92
N THR A 162 2.15 1.53 -2.67
CA THR A 162 3.40 2.29 -2.45
C THR A 162 3.54 2.74 -0.99
N TYR A 163 2.44 3.22 -0.39
CA TYR A 163 2.40 3.59 1.02
C TYR A 163 2.61 2.39 1.96
N ILE A 164 1.87 1.29 1.76
CA ILE A 164 1.97 0.07 2.58
C ILE A 164 3.41 -0.49 2.54
N PHE A 165 4.01 -0.62 1.35
CA PHE A 165 5.36 -1.15 1.23
C PHE A 165 6.42 -0.22 1.82
N THR A 166 6.19 1.09 1.79
CA THR A 166 7.07 2.07 2.46
C THR A 166 7.00 1.90 3.97
N MET A 167 5.80 1.83 4.54
CA MET A 167 5.56 1.62 5.97
C MET A 167 6.20 0.30 6.46
N LEU A 168 5.89 -0.81 5.78
CA LEU A 168 6.42 -2.13 6.15
C LEU A 168 7.95 -2.21 6.00
N LYS A 169 8.54 -1.49 5.04
CA LYS A 169 10.00 -1.38 4.92
C LYS A 169 10.63 -0.66 6.13
N PHE A 170 9.94 0.28 6.77
CA PHE A 170 10.43 0.89 8.01
C PHE A 170 10.32 -0.05 9.21
N MET A 171 9.31 -0.92 9.22
CA MET A 171 9.09 -1.88 10.31
C MET A 171 10.06 -3.06 10.29
N TYR A 172 10.33 -3.63 9.12
CA TYR A 172 11.17 -4.83 8.96
C TYR A 172 12.65 -4.53 8.67
N LYS A 173 13.12 -3.35 9.07
CA LYS A 173 14.48 -2.86 8.81
C LYS A 173 15.43 -3.10 9.97
#